data_AF-A0A2M9PD93-F1
#
_entry.id   AF-A0A2M9PD93-F1
#
_cell.length_a   1.000
_cell.length_b   1.000
_cell.length_c   1.000
_cell.angle_alpha   90.00
_cell.angle_beta   90.00
_cell.angle_gamma   90.00
#
_symmetry.space_group_name_H-M   'P 1'
#
loop_
_entity.id
_entity.type
_entity.pdbx_description
1 polymer ?
#
loop_
_entity_poly.entity_id
_entity_poly.type
_entity_poly.pdbx_seq_one_letter_code
_entity_poly.pdbx_strand_id
1 'polypeptide(L)'
;MTRWRHPALVLSLFLGMAVSAGAQETCLRPIQPEEIQPPRDDPEFRAFLNQEYQAYLLGMQDYLNCLGREHDSARKETSEVMSRWALWFGDDAVIRQHQNPSSPE
;
A
#
# COMPACT_ATOMS: atom_id res chain seq x y z
N MET A 1 28.37 56.71 25.54
CA MET A 1 28.86 55.57 24.75
C MET A 1 28.56 54.29 25.50
N THR A 2 27.48 53.59 25.14
CA THR A 2 27.28 52.14 25.41
C THR A 2 26.14 51.69 24.51
N ARG A 3 26.51 50.97 23.45
CA ARG A 3 25.68 50.63 22.29
C ARG A 3 24.84 49.40 22.64
N TRP A 4 23.53 49.56 22.76
CA TRP A 4 22.60 48.45 22.96
C TRP A 4 22.59 47.62 21.66
N ARG A 5 23.16 46.41 21.70
CA ARG A 5 23.12 45.47 20.58
C ARG A 5 21.83 44.66 20.71
N HIS A 6 20.85 44.95 19.86
CA HIS A 6 19.72 44.05 19.64
C HIS A 6 20.25 42.79 18.94
N PRO A 7 20.12 41.59 19.52
CA PRO A 7 20.34 40.38 18.74
C PRO A 7 19.14 40.26 17.79
N ALA A 8 19.45 40.19 16.51
CA ALA A 8 18.51 40.05 15.42
C ALA A 8 17.58 38.86 15.65
N LEU A 9 16.31 39.09 15.38
CA LEU A 9 15.23 38.13 15.27
C LEU A 9 15.63 37.08 14.22
N VAL A 10 16.19 35.94 14.64
CA VAL A 10 16.41 34.79 13.77
C VAL A 10 15.10 34.01 13.70
N LEU A 11 14.21 34.49 12.83
CA LEU A 11 13.02 33.75 12.41
C LEU A 11 13.46 32.71 11.37
N SER A 12 14.13 31.65 11.82
CA SER A 12 14.44 30.50 10.95
C SER A 12 13.15 29.77 10.65
N LEU A 13 12.66 29.96 9.42
CA LEU A 13 11.69 29.10 8.76
C LEU A 13 12.14 27.64 8.89
N PHE A 14 11.50 26.88 9.77
CA PHE A 14 11.49 25.42 9.65
C PHE A 14 10.55 25.09 8.49
N LEU A 15 11.10 25.07 7.27
CA LEU A 15 10.45 24.46 6.12
C LEU A 15 10.05 23.04 6.53
N GLY A 16 8.75 22.77 6.48
CA GLY A 16 8.15 21.52 6.90
C GLY A 16 8.89 20.33 6.32
N MET A 17 9.40 19.48 7.20
CA MET A 17 9.58 18.08 6.85
C MET A 17 8.18 17.52 6.60
N ALA A 18 7.76 17.53 5.33
CA ALA A 18 6.71 16.66 4.86
C ALA A 18 7.25 15.24 5.04
N VAL A 19 7.00 14.65 6.21
CA VAL A 19 7.06 13.20 6.37
C VAL A 19 6.07 12.68 5.34
N SER A 20 6.58 12.10 4.25
CA SER A 20 5.80 11.21 3.41
C SER A 20 5.43 10.02 4.27
N ALA A 21 4.37 10.16 5.06
CA ALA A 21 3.61 9.00 5.49
C ALA A 21 3.14 8.37 4.18
N GLY A 22 3.74 7.24 3.80
CA GLY A 22 3.18 6.41 2.74
C GLY A 22 1.75 6.12 3.17
N ALA A 23 0.79 6.80 2.55
CA ALA A 23 -0.60 6.47 2.74
C ALA A 23 -0.74 5.05 2.21
N GLN A 24 -0.83 4.06 3.09
CA GLN A 24 -1.25 2.72 2.71
C GLN A 24 -2.60 2.89 2.04
N GLU A 25 -2.65 2.75 0.72
CA GLU A 25 -3.92 2.72 0.01
C GLU A 25 -4.58 1.40 0.40
N THR A 26 -5.70 1.47 1.13
CA THR A 26 -6.48 0.26 1.42
C THR A 26 -7.08 -0.26 0.11
N CYS A 27 -6.42 -1.21 -0.53
CA CYS A 27 -6.93 -1.84 -1.74
C CYS A 27 -8.18 -2.67 -1.42
N LEU A 28 -9.35 -2.15 -1.76
CA LEU A 28 -10.63 -2.81 -1.51
C LEU A 28 -10.94 -3.79 -2.64
N ARG A 29 -11.12 -5.07 -2.29
CA ARG A 29 -11.58 -6.09 -3.23
C ARG A 29 -13.08 -5.92 -3.47
N PRO A 30 -13.57 -5.88 -4.72
CA PRO A 30 -15.01 -5.86 -4.99
C PRO A 30 -15.68 -7.18 -4.60
N ILE A 31 -16.98 -7.11 -4.31
CA ILE A 31 -17.80 -8.27 -4.01
C ILE A 31 -18.12 -8.99 -5.32
N GLN A 32 -17.94 -10.32 -5.34
CA GLN A 32 -18.25 -11.13 -6.51
C GLN A 32 -19.76 -11.09 -6.82
N PRO A 33 -20.17 -10.97 -8.10
CA PRO A 33 -21.58 -11.07 -8.46
C PRO A 33 -22.10 -12.48 -8.20
N GLU A 34 -23.41 -12.63 -8.03
CA GLU A 34 -24.01 -13.94 -7.82
C GLU A 34 -23.83 -14.86 -9.04
N GLU A 35 -23.56 -16.14 -8.77
CA GLU A 35 -23.38 -17.18 -9.77
C GLU A 35 -24.73 -17.75 -10.25
N ILE A 36 -25.54 -16.88 -10.84
CA ILE A 36 -26.84 -17.23 -11.39
C ILE A 36 -26.80 -17.26 -12.92
N GLN A 37 -27.39 -18.28 -13.52
CA GLN A 37 -27.50 -18.37 -14.97
C GLN A 37 -28.48 -17.31 -15.48
N PRO A 38 -28.08 -16.43 -16.42
CA PRO A 38 -28.99 -15.40 -16.90
C PRO A 38 -30.19 -16.01 -17.65
N PRO A 39 -31.43 -15.61 -17.32
CA PRO A 39 -32.62 -16.14 -18.00
C PRO A 39 -32.66 -15.72 -19.46
N ARG A 40 -33.33 -16.54 -20.28
CA ARG A 40 -33.45 -16.33 -21.74
C ARG A 40 -34.66 -15.48 -22.11
N ASP A 41 -35.70 -15.53 -21.30
CA ASP A 41 -37.03 -14.95 -21.50
C ASP A 41 -37.24 -13.64 -20.72
N ASP A 42 -36.27 -13.22 -19.91
CA ASP A 42 -36.27 -11.94 -19.20
C ASP A 42 -35.06 -11.09 -19.64
N PRO A 43 -35.21 -10.25 -20.67
CA PRO A 43 -34.11 -9.42 -21.18
C PRO A 43 -33.68 -8.31 -20.22
N GLU A 44 -34.58 -7.83 -19.36
CA GLU A 44 -34.29 -6.76 -18.40
C GLU A 44 -33.39 -7.30 -17.28
N PHE A 45 -33.78 -8.42 -16.68
CA PHE A 45 -32.95 -9.05 -15.65
C PHE A 45 -31.62 -9.54 -16.23
N ARG A 46 -31.61 -10.07 -17.45
CA ARG A 46 -30.36 -10.43 -18.14
C ARG A 46 -29.42 -9.24 -18.34
N ALA A 47 -29.97 -8.06 -18.65
CA ALA A 47 -29.18 -6.83 -18.79
C ALA A 47 -28.63 -6.37 -17.43
N PHE A 48 -29.43 -6.44 -16.36
CA PHE A 48 -29.00 -6.17 -14.99
C PHE A 48 -27.82 -7.06 -14.58
N LEU A 49 -27.93 -8.38 -14.76
CA LEU A 49 -26.83 -9.31 -14.46
C LEU A 49 -25.57 -8.97 -15.26
N ASN A 50 -25.70 -8.65 -16.55
CA ASN A 50 -24.56 -8.26 -17.35
C ASN A 50 -23.85 -6.99 -16.81
N GLN A 51 -24.60 -6.02 -16.29
CA GLN A 51 -24.04 -4.82 -15.67
C GLN A 51 -23.30 -5.13 -14.37
N GLU A 52 -23.83 -6.00 -13.51
CA GLU A 52 -23.16 -6.43 -12.27
C GLU A 52 -21.80 -7.10 -12.57
N TYR A 53 -21.76 -7.99 -13.55
CA TYR A 53 -20.51 -8.63 -13.97
C TYR A 53 -19.52 -7.61 -14.54
N GLN A 54 -19.98 -6.66 -15.35
CA GLN A 54 -19.13 -5.60 -15.87
C GLN A 54 -18.56 -4.72 -14.75
N ALA A 55 -19.39 -4.31 -13.79
CA ALA A 55 -18.97 -3.49 -12.65
C ALA A 55 -17.94 -4.23 -11.79
N TYR A 56 -18.15 -5.52 -11.53
CA TYR A 56 -17.18 -6.36 -10.83
C TYR A 56 -15.82 -6.42 -11.53
N LEU A 57 -15.80 -6.65 -12.85
CA LEU A 57 -14.56 -6.77 -13.61
C LEU A 57 -13.79 -5.44 -13.67
N LEU A 58 -14.49 -4.31 -13.76
CA LEU A 58 -13.86 -2.98 -13.65
C LEU A 58 -13.30 -2.75 -12.24
N GLY A 59 -14.07 -3.05 -11.20
CA GLY A 59 -13.60 -2.96 -9.81
C GLY A 59 -12.40 -3.86 -9.53
N MET A 60 -12.33 -5.04 -10.15
CA MET A 60 -11.19 -5.95 -10.04
C MET A 60 -9.95 -5.38 -10.71
N GLN A 61 -10.10 -4.69 -11.85
CA GLN A 61 -8.99 -3.98 -12.48
C GLN A 61 -8.44 -2.89 -11.56
N ASP A 62 -9.31 -2.08 -10.96
CA ASP A 62 -8.90 -1.02 -10.01
C ASP A 62 -8.20 -1.61 -8.79
N TYR A 63 -8.74 -2.70 -8.24
CA TYR A 63 -8.15 -3.42 -7.12
C TYR A 63 -6.75 -3.96 -7.46
N LEU A 64 -6.57 -4.58 -8.63
CA LEU A 64 -5.27 -5.10 -9.06
C LEU A 64 -4.25 -3.98 -9.33
N ASN A 65 -4.69 -2.86 -9.90
CA ASN A 65 -3.85 -1.68 -10.10
C ASN A 65 -3.38 -1.11 -8.76
N CYS A 66 -4.26 -1.07 -7.75
CA CYS A 66 -3.91 -0.67 -6.39
C CYS A 66 -2.87 -1.63 -5.79
N LEU A 67 -3.11 -2.94 -5.85
CA LEU A 67 -2.17 -3.94 -5.33
C LEU A 67 -0.79 -3.85 -6.00
N GLY A 68 -0.74 -3.53 -7.29
CA GLY A 68 0.53 -3.29 -7.99
C GLY A 68 1.33 -2.15 -7.37
N ARG A 69 0.68 -1.02 -7.07
CA ARG A 69 1.33 0.12 -6.40
C ARG A 69 1.78 -0.21 -4.99
N GLU A 70 0.94 -0.87 -4.20
CA GLU A 70 1.27 -1.29 -2.84
C GLU A 70 2.44 -2.28 -2.84
N HIS A 71 2.46 -3.24 -3.77
CA HIS A 71 3.57 -4.17 -3.96
C HIS A 71 4.88 -3.43 -4.27
N ASP A 72 4.87 -2.50 -5.23
CA ASP A 72 6.05 -1.75 -5.62
C ASP A 72 6.57 -0.86 -4.47
N SER A 73 5.66 -0.23 -3.74
CA SER A 73 5.95 0.55 -2.53
C SER A 73 6.62 -0.32 -1.46
N ALA A 74 5.99 -1.45 -1.09
CA ALA A 74 6.49 -2.37 -0.09
C ALA A 74 7.85 -2.97 -0.48
N ARG A 75 8.05 -3.28 -1.77
CA ARG A 75 9.33 -3.76 -2.30
C ARG A 75 10.42 -2.72 -2.13
N LYS A 76 10.14 -1.46 -2.47
CA LYS A 76 11.09 -0.36 -2.31
C LYS A 76 11.47 -0.17 -0.85
N GLU A 77 10.48 -0.06 0.04
CA GLU A 77 10.71 0.09 1.48
C GLU A 77 11.54 -1.08 2.03
N THR A 78 11.18 -2.32 1.68
CA THR A 78 11.91 -3.51 2.09
C THR A 78 13.37 -3.44 1.64
N SER A 79 13.63 -3.07 0.39
CA SER A 79 15.00 -2.93 -0.13
C SER A 79 15.79 -1.88 0.64
N GLU A 80 15.20 -0.74 0.96
CA GLU A 80 15.85 0.35 1.70
C GLU A 80 16.14 -0.06 3.15
N VAL A 81 15.19 -0.73 3.80
CA VAL A 81 15.35 -1.26 5.16
C VAL A 81 16.42 -2.35 5.21
N MET A 82 16.40 -3.30 4.27
CA MET A 82 17.40 -4.36 4.18
C MET A 82 18.80 -3.80 3.94
N SER A 83 18.94 -2.83 3.03
CA SER A 83 20.23 -2.20 2.74
C SER A 83 20.79 -1.49 3.99
N ARG A 84 19.93 -0.80 4.74
CA ARG A 84 20.31 -0.14 5.99
C ARG A 84 20.65 -1.13 7.10
N TRP A 85 19.91 -2.23 7.20
CA TRP A 85 20.18 -3.29 8.15
C TRP A 85 21.56 -3.93 7.89
N ALA A 86 21.85 -4.29 6.65
CA ALA A 86 23.15 -4.82 6.25
C ALA A 86 24.29 -3.81 6.53
N LEU A 87 24.09 -2.53 6.20
CA LEU A 87 25.09 -1.48 6.44
C LEU A 87 25.44 -1.32 7.93
N TRP A 88 24.45 -1.36 8.81
CA TRP A 88 24.65 -1.07 10.23
C TRP A 88 25.07 -2.28 11.05
N PHE A 89 24.67 -3.48 10.65
CA PHE A 89 24.85 -4.69 11.45
C PHE A 89 25.81 -5.70 10.81
N GLY A 90 26.19 -5.55 9.54
CA GLY A 90 27.15 -6.43 8.88
C GLY A 90 26.75 -7.91 9.02
N ASP A 91 27.64 -8.71 9.60
CA ASP A 91 27.43 -10.15 9.80
C ASP A 91 26.30 -10.48 10.80
N ASP A 92 25.88 -9.53 11.64
CA ASP A 92 24.75 -9.71 12.56
C ASP A 92 23.39 -9.59 11.84
N ALA A 93 23.36 -9.13 10.58
CA ALA A 93 22.14 -8.95 9.79
C ALA A 93 21.60 -10.28 9.21
N VAL A 94 21.22 -11.22 10.08
CA VAL A 94 20.78 -12.57 9.70
C VAL A 94 19.29 -12.77 9.98
N ILE A 95 18.53 -13.18 8.96
CA ILE A 95 17.12 -13.58 9.12
C ILE A 95 17.10 -14.97 9.77
N ARG A 96 16.55 -15.05 10.98
CA ARG A 96 16.31 -16.33 11.66
C ARG A 96 14.87 -16.76 11.41
N GLN A 97 14.65 -17.74 10.54
CA GLN A 97 13.36 -18.39 10.44
C GLN A 97 13.19 -19.35 11.61
N HIS A 98 12.13 -19.17 12.41
CA HIS A 98 11.71 -20.20 13.35
C HIS A 98 11.21 -21.41 12.55
N GLN A 99 11.99 -22.49 12.55
CA GLN A 99 11.47 -23.79 12.13
C GLN A 99 10.45 -24.23 13.18
N ASN A 100 9.17 -24.27 12.80
CA ASN A 100 8.14 -24.90 13.63
C ASN A 100 8.37 -26.42 13.58
N PRO A 101 8.62 -27.11 14.71
CA PRO A 101 8.96 -28.53 14.74
C PRO A 101 7.76 -29.47 14.52
N SER A 102 6.69 -29.03 13.86
CA SER A 102 5.47 -29.83 13.67
C SER A 102 5.01 -29.84 12.21
N SER A 103 5.67 -30.65 11.40
CA SER A 103 5.04 -31.29 10.26
C SER A 103 5.42 -32.77 10.29
N PRO A 104 4.53 -33.68 10.72
CA PRO A 104 4.76 -35.11 10.55
C PRO A 104 4.44 -35.50 9.10
N GLU A 105 5.32 -36.32 8.51
CA GLU A 105 5.02 -37.17 7.35
C GLU A 105 3.91 -38.19 7.68
#